data_AF-A0A5P8WBW4-F1
#
_entry.id   AF-A0A5P8WBW4-F1
#
_cell.length_a   1.000
_cell.length_b   1.000
_cell.length_c   1.000
_cell.angle_alpha   90.00
_cell.angle_beta   90.00
_cell.angle_gamma   90.00
#
_symmetry.space_group_name_H-M   'P 1'
#
loop_
_entity.id
_entity.type
_entity.pdbx_description
1 polymer ?
#
loop_
_entity_poly.entity_id
_entity_poly.type
_entity_poly.pdbx_seq_one_letter_code
_entity_poly.pdbx_strand_id
1 'polypeptide(L)'
;MVEATVNKGCDYLGSIPANVKFLNEETLADGSYLSYIYPSGKLRKKGFQPIQVRVIEYTIENPDNPEEQIKYRLITSLLDIVKFPAQLLACEYHQRWEVENTI
;
A
#
# COMPACT_ATOMS: atom_id res chain seq x y z
N MET A 1 3.15 5.37 13.83
CA MET A 1 2.11 4.33 13.62
C MET A 1 2.69 3.11 12.91
N VAL A 2 3.30 3.26 11.73
CA VAL A 2 3.95 2.15 10.98
C VAL A 2 5.12 1.48 11.75
N GLU A 3 5.98 2.25 12.42
CA GLU A 3 7.17 1.70 13.09
C GLU A 3 6.84 0.80 14.30
N ALA A 4 5.78 1.12 15.05
CA ALA A 4 5.35 0.32 16.20
C ALA A 4 4.72 -1.02 15.78
N THR A 5 4.13 -1.07 14.60
CA THR A 5 3.48 -2.25 14.01
C THR A 5 4.55 -3.21 13.46
N VAL A 6 5.54 -2.68 12.72
CA VAL A 6 6.64 -3.50 12.17
C VAL A 6 7.56 -4.05 13.27
N ASN A 7 7.86 -3.28 14.33
CA ASN A 7 8.66 -3.77 15.46
C ASN A 7 7.94 -4.88 16.26
N LYS A 8 6.60 -4.93 16.19
CA LYS A 8 5.79 -6.00 16.79
C LYS A 8 5.62 -7.23 15.89
N GLY A 9 6.20 -7.25 14.69
CA GLY A 9 5.96 -8.31 13.70
C GLY A 9 4.53 -8.32 13.17
N CYS A 10 3.83 -7.18 13.24
CA CYS A 10 2.50 -7.03 12.68
C CYS A 10 2.60 -6.55 11.24
N ASP A 11 1.84 -7.20 10.36
CA ASP A 11 1.61 -6.71 9.01
C ASP A 11 0.77 -5.44 9.05
N TYR A 12 1.13 -4.49 8.20
CA TYR A 12 0.35 -3.28 8.00
C TYR A 12 -0.19 -3.27 6.57
N LEU A 13 -1.36 -2.67 6.40
CA LEU A 13 -2.00 -2.46 5.12
C LEU A 13 -2.66 -1.10 5.15
N GLY A 14 -2.37 -0.25 4.17
CA GLY A 14 -2.93 1.10 4.11
C GLY A 14 -2.76 1.73 2.74
N SER A 15 -3.70 2.61 2.38
CA SER A 15 -3.58 3.42 1.17
C SER A 15 -2.59 4.55 1.38
N ILE A 16 -1.86 4.88 0.32
CA ILE A 16 -0.88 5.96 0.36
C ILE A 16 -1.14 6.95 -0.78
N PRO A 17 -1.11 8.27 -0.51
CA PRO A 17 -1.22 9.25 -1.57
C PRO A 17 -0.02 9.16 -2.52
N ALA A 18 -0.25 9.50 -3.79
CA ALA A 18 0.76 9.45 -4.85
C ALA A 18 2.01 10.32 -4.59
N ASN A 19 1.97 11.22 -3.60
CA ASN A 19 3.08 12.10 -3.23
C ASN A 19 4.19 11.39 -2.42
N VAL A 20 4.05 10.09 -2.12
CA VAL A 20 5.08 9.34 -1.39
C VAL A 20 6.17 8.85 -2.32
N LYS A 21 7.40 9.21 -1.98
CA LYS A 21 8.60 8.79 -2.73
C LYS A 21 9.05 7.41 -2.28
N PHE A 22 8.99 6.49 -3.22
CA PHE A 22 9.55 5.15 -3.16
C PHE A 22 11.05 5.19 -3.48
N LEU A 23 11.86 4.42 -2.74
CA LEU A 23 13.31 4.39 -2.96
C LEU A 23 13.75 3.39 -4.03
N ASN A 24 13.03 2.27 -4.13
CA ASN A 24 13.33 1.19 -5.07
C ASN A 24 12.00 0.59 -5.51
N GLU A 25 11.92 0.08 -6.73
CA GLU A 25 10.69 -0.43 -7.32
C GLU A 25 11.05 -1.74 -8.03
N GLU A 26 10.79 -2.87 -7.38
CA GLU A 26 11.00 -4.20 -7.96
C GLU A 26 9.65 -4.79 -8.33
N THR A 27 9.39 -4.97 -9.63
CA THR A 27 8.09 -5.46 -10.13
C THR A 27 7.94 -6.96 -9.92
N LEU A 28 6.76 -7.41 -9.49
CA LEU A 28 6.43 -8.81 -9.26
C LEU A 28 5.47 -9.30 -10.35
N ALA A 29 5.44 -10.62 -10.54
CA ALA A 29 4.62 -11.29 -11.56
C ALA A 29 3.11 -11.05 -11.42
N ASP A 30 2.64 -10.67 -10.24
CA ASP A 30 1.24 -10.42 -9.90
C ASP A 30 0.80 -8.96 -10.17
N GLY A 31 1.67 -8.14 -10.77
CA GLY A 31 1.40 -6.72 -11.09
C GLY A 31 1.65 -5.74 -9.94
N SER A 32 1.85 -6.24 -8.72
CA SER A 32 2.40 -5.47 -7.60
C SER A 32 3.90 -5.23 -7.73
N TYR A 33 4.46 -4.26 -7.00
CA TYR A 33 5.90 -4.06 -6.91
C TYR A 33 6.38 -3.90 -5.47
N LEU A 34 7.55 -4.45 -5.16
CA LEU A 34 8.24 -4.25 -3.91
C LEU A 34 8.93 -2.91 -3.91
N SER A 35 8.80 -2.21 -2.79
CA SER A 35 9.33 -0.89 -2.60
C SER A 35 9.82 -0.64 -1.19
N TYR A 36 10.51 0.47 -1.00
CA TYR A 36 11.10 0.85 0.27
C TYR A 36 10.60 2.23 0.66
N ILE A 37 10.00 2.32 1.84
CA ILE A 37 9.48 3.58 2.40
C ILE A 37 10.15 3.91 3.73
N TYR A 38 10.27 5.20 4.00
CA TYR A 38 10.63 5.69 5.32
C TYR A 38 9.36 5.96 6.12
N PRO A 39 9.14 5.30 7.26
CA PRO A 39 7.93 5.49 8.08
C PRO A 39 7.81 6.89 8.67
N SER A 40 8.88 7.70 8.63
CA SER A 40 8.83 9.11 9.00
C SER A 40 9.98 9.90 8.39
N GLY A 41 9.69 11.12 7.91
CA GLY A 41 10.72 12.02 7.37
C GLY A 41 11.83 12.37 8.38
N LYS A 42 11.52 12.34 9.69
CA LYS A 42 12.50 12.51 10.77
C LYS A 42 13.52 11.38 10.84
N LEU A 43 13.14 10.16 10.48
CA LEU A 43 14.00 8.96 10.49
C LEU A 43 14.91 8.90 9.25
N ARG A 44 14.43 9.44 8.11
CA ARG A 44 15.26 9.66 6.92
C ARG A 44 16.50 10.52 7.23
N LYS A 45 16.36 11.54 8.07
CA LYS A 45 17.49 12.37 8.55
C LYS A 45 18.39 11.68 9.57
N LYS A 46 17.91 10.63 10.26
CA LYS A 46 18.66 9.88 11.27
C LYS A 46 19.35 8.61 10.71
N GLY A 47 19.25 8.33 9.41
CA GLY A 47 19.87 7.16 8.79
C GLY A 47 19.21 5.82 9.17
N PHE A 48 17.95 5.85 9.60
CA PHE A 48 17.19 4.62 9.86
C PHE A 48 17.01 3.80 8.58
N GLN A 49 16.93 2.49 8.73
CA GLN A 49 16.75 1.59 7.59
C GLN A 49 15.35 1.78 6.98
N PRO A 50 15.26 1.87 5.64
CA PRO A 50 13.97 1.89 4.99
C PRO A 50 13.25 0.56 5.21
N ILE A 51 11.93 0.60 5.33
CA ILE A 51 11.11 -0.60 5.50
C ILE A 51 10.73 -1.09 4.11
N GLN A 52 10.92 -2.39 3.86
CA GLN A 52 10.47 -3.05 2.63
C GLN A 52 8.96 -3.27 2.70
N VAL A 53 8.28 -2.88 1.64
CA VAL A 53 6.83 -2.85 1.54
C VAL A 53 6.42 -3.27 0.14
N ARG A 54 5.28 -3.91 -0.02
CA ARG A 54 4.70 -4.24 -1.31
C ARG A 54 3.64 -3.21 -1.67
N VAL A 55 3.78 -2.61 -2.84
CA VAL A 55 2.86 -1.64 -3.40
C VAL A 55 1.98 -2.33 -4.44
N ILE A 56 0.69 -2.08 -4.36
CA ILE A 56 -0.33 -2.61 -5.26
C ILE A 56 -1.07 -1.40 -5.83
N GLU A 57 -0.99 -1.22 -7.14
CA GLU A 57 -1.75 -0.20 -7.84
C GLU A 57 -3.03 -0.82 -8.38
N TYR A 58 -4.17 -0.20 -8.09
CA TYR A 58 -5.46 -0.64 -8.61
C TYR A 58 -6.33 0.57 -8.95
N THR A 59 -7.19 0.40 -9.94
CA THR A 59 -8.10 1.45 -10.40
C THR A 59 -9.49 1.10 -9.92
N ILE A 60 -10.19 2.07 -9.33
CA ILE A 60 -11.58 1.92 -8.92
C ILE A 60 -12.40 2.74 -9.90
N GLU A 61 -13.40 2.09 -10.49
CA GLU A 61 -14.39 2.73 -11.32
C GLU A 61 -15.49 3.26 -10.40
N ASN A 62 -15.73 4.57 -10.45
CA ASN A 62 -16.79 5.15 -9.65
C ASN A 62 -18.15 4.81 -10.31
N PRO A 63 -19.07 4.10 -9.63
CA PRO A 63 -20.34 3.70 -10.24
C PRO A 63 -21.22 4.89 -10.62
N ASP A 64 -21.06 6.03 -9.93
CA ASP A 64 -21.77 7.28 -10.21
C ASP A 64 -21.16 8.04 -11.40
N ASN A 65 -19.88 7.80 -11.71
CA ASN A 65 -19.15 8.54 -12.72
C ASN A 65 -18.10 7.62 -13.40
N PRO A 66 -18.46 6.87 -14.46
CA PRO A 66 -17.58 5.89 -15.11
C PRO A 66 -16.37 6.53 -15.82
N GLU A 67 -16.39 7.84 -16.04
CA GLU A 67 -15.23 8.60 -16.55
C GLU A 67 -14.19 8.90 -15.44
N GLU A 68 -14.57 8.84 -14.16
CA GLU A 68 -13.66 8.98 -13.04
C GLU A 68 -13.07 7.64 -12.64
N GLN A 69 -11.97 7.29 -13.31
CA GLN A 69 -11.10 6.20 -12.91
C GLN A 69 -10.08 6.70 -11.89
N ILE A 70 -10.35 6.45 -10.61
CA ILE A 70 -9.45 6.85 -9.54
C ILE A 70 -8.42 5.73 -9.32
N LYS A 71 -7.14 6.06 -9.57
CA LYS A 71 -6.04 5.15 -9.30
C LYS A 71 -5.64 5.24 -7.84
N TYR A 72 -5.78 4.14 -7.13
CA TYR A 72 -5.37 3.99 -5.75
C TYR A 72 -4.08 3.19 -5.65
N ARG A 73 -3.27 3.53 -4.66
CA ARG A 73 -2.05 2.81 -4.30
C ARG A 73 -2.20 2.26 -2.90
N LEU A 74 -2.16 0.95 -2.79
CA LEU A 74 -2.15 0.24 -1.53
C LEU A 74 -0.72 -0.18 -1.20
N ILE A 75 -0.29 0.03 0.04
CA ILE A 75 0.97 -0.50 0.54
C ILE A 75 0.71 -1.51 1.63
N THR A 76 1.45 -2.62 1.60
CA THR A 76 1.37 -3.68 2.59
C THR A 76 2.74 -4.20 2.99
N SER A 77 2.86 -4.73 4.21
CA SER A 77 4.03 -5.51 4.63
C SER A 77 3.99 -6.96 4.14
N LEU A 78 2.87 -7.42 3.56
CA LEU A 78 2.69 -8.77 3.04
C LEU A 78 3.42 -8.95 1.70
N LEU A 79 4.60 -9.55 1.75
CA LEU A 79 5.44 -9.77 0.57
C LEU A 79 5.08 -11.05 -0.20
N ASP A 80 4.22 -11.90 0.38
CA ASP A 80 3.95 -13.27 -0.08
C ASP A 80 2.83 -13.29 -1.13
N ILE A 81 3.20 -13.26 -2.42
CA ILE A 81 2.25 -13.15 -3.54
C ILE A 81 1.32 -14.36 -3.68
N VAL A 82 1.77 -15.54 -3.23
CA VAL A 82 1.03 -16.79 -3.34
C VAL A 82 -0.11 -16.83 -2.32
N LYS A 83 0.15 -16.31 -1.11
CA LYS A 83 -0.85 -16.26 -0.03
C LYS A 83 -1.75 -15.03 -0.13
N PHE A 84 -1.20 -13.90 -0.58
CA PHE A 84 -1.88 -12.62 -0.64
C PHE A 84 -1.73 -12.00 -2.03
N PRO A 85 -2.56 -12.41 -2.99
CA PRO A 85 -2.55 -11.79 -4.31
C PRO A 85 -3.03 -10.33 -4.23
N ALA A 86 -2.46 -9.49 -5.09
CA ALA A 86 -2.67 -8.05 -5.14
C ALA A 86 -4.15 -7.71 -5.29
N GLN A 87 -4.84 -8.45 -6.17
CA GLN A 87 -6.27 -8.28 -6.43
C GLN A 87 -7.12 -8.54 -5.18
N LEU A 88 -6.79 -9.56 -4.39
CA LEU A 88 -7.53 -9.91 -3.18
C LEU A 88 -7.37 -8.84 -2.11
N LEU A 89 -6.14 -8.36 -1.89
CA LEU A 89 -5.88 -7.27 -0.95
C LEU A 89 -6.55 -5.96 -1.38
N ALA A 90 -6.53 -5.63 -2.68
CA ALA A 90 -7.21 -4.47 -3.22
C ALA A 90 -8.73 -4.54 -3.01
N CYS A 91 -9.33 -5.70 -3.25
CA CYS A 91 -10.76 -5.93 -3.05
C CYS A 91 -11.16 -5.81 -1.57
N GLU A 92 -10.47 -6.53 -0.68
CA GLU A 92 -10.73 -6.50 0.78
C GLU A 92 -10.54 -5.11 1.38
N TYR A 93 -9.52 -4.37 0.93
CA TYR A 93 -9.30 -3.00 1.36
C TYR A 93 -10.37 -2.06 0.85
N HIS A 94 -10.76 -2.20 -0.42
CA HIS A 94 -11.81 -1.39 -1.01
C HIS A 94 -13.13 -1.55 -0.28
N GLN A 95 -13.55 -2.79 -0.02
CA GLN A 95 -14.78 -3.07 0.73
C GLN A 95 -14.78 -2.42 2.12
N ARG A 96 -13.62 -2.41 2.83
CA ARG A 96 -13.50 -1.69 4.11
C ARG A 96 -13.60 -0.18 3.93
N TRP A 97 -12.91 0.37 2.93
CA TRP A 97 -12.90 1.80 2.67
C TRP A 97 -14.29 2.33 2.30
N GLU A 98 -15.07 1.61 1.50
CA GLU A 98 -16.46 1.99 1.18
C GLU A 98 -17.32 2.09 2.44
N VAL A 99 -17.15 1.17 3.39
CA VAL A 99 -17.88 1.20 4.67
C VAL A 99 -17.47 2.41 5.52
N GLU A 100 -16.18 2.75 5.56
CA GLU A 100 -15.68 3.89 6.34
C GLU A 100 -16.03 5.25 5.70
N ASN A 101 -16.12 5.32 4.37
CA ASN A 101 -16.38 6.57 3.64
C ASN A 101 -17.88 6.90 3.52
N THR A 102 -18.77 6.00 3.95
CA THR A 102 -20.23 6.18 3.87
C THR A 102 -20.88 6.68 5.19
N ILE A 103 -20.08 7.18 6.15
CA ILE A 103 -20.56 7.70 7.46
C ILE A 103 -20.49 9.22 7.51
#